data_AF-A0A2D6K6J6-F1
#
_entry.id   AF-A0A2D6K6J6-F1
#
_cell.length_a   1.000
_cell.length_b   1.000
_cell.length_c   1.000
_cell.angle_alpha   90.00
_cell.angle_beta   90.00
_cell.angle_gamma   90.00
#
_symmetry.space_group_name_H-M   'P 1'
#
loop_
_entity.id
_entity.type
_entity.pdbx_description
1 polymer ?
#
loop_
_entity_poly.entity_id
_entity_poly.type
_entity_poly.pdbx_seq_one_letter_code
_entity_poly.pdbx_strand_id
1 'polypeptide(L)'
;MKKDIKIAFDKNKCTGAGKCAAVYNDRFRLQRGKARIKGVSPQDGVFSVSIKANDAELEKAILSSRVCPSGAIAVTDENKKKLVKKRSAVNAKIVNAKYDDNTEFKIDRKGYFLIRVNERTSRIEVAFCNKDHEITLKVIGKKPIDIYHTILNKEKVPIRKDHAAYLGRELQKAYFALSKGLNYIQDEEL
;
A
#
# COMPACT_ATOMS: atom_id res chain seq x y z
N MET A 1 0.37 35.07 -13.80
CA MET A 1 0.95 35.00 -15.16
C MET A 1 0.76 33.58 -15.69
N LYS A 2 0.41 33.36 -16.97
CA LYS A 2 0.29 31.99 -17.51
C LYS A 2 1.65 31.49 -17.97
N LYS A 3 2.00 30.24 -17.65
CA LYS A 3 3.27 29.59 -17.99
C LYS A 3 3.00 28.39 -18.90
N ASP A 4 3.80 28.25 -19.96
CA ASP A 4 3.73 27.09 -20.84
C ASP A 4 4.44 25.90 -20.18
N ILE A 5 3.68 24.84 -19.91
CA ILE A 5 4.20 23.59 -19.35
C ILE A 5 3.72 22.38 -20.14
N LYS A 6 4.51 21.32 -20.09
CA LYS A 6 4.18 20.01 -20.65
C LYS A 6 4.09 18.96 -19.54
N ILE A 7 2.96 18.27 -19.47
CA ILE A 7 2.73 17.15 -18.57
C ILE A 7 2.82 15.88 -19.39
N ALA A 8 3.80 15.02 -19.10
CA ALA A 8 3.95 13.71 -19.71
C ALA A 8 3.55 12.61 -18.70
N PHE A 9 2.82 11.61 -19.16
CA PHE A 9 2.41 10.45 -18.38
C PHE A 9 2.80 9.15 -19.11
N ASP A 10 3.40 8.24 -18.37
CA ASP A 10 3.82 6.91 -18.81
C ASP A 10 2.87 5.84 -18.25
N LYS A 11 2.04 5.26 -19.12
CA LYS A 11 1.03 4.26 -18.74
C LYS A 11 1.68 2.97 -18.21
N ASN A 12 2.84 2.60 -18.75
CA ASN A 12 3.54 1.37 -18.40
C ASN A 12 4.11 1.45 -16.98
N LYS A 13 4.51 2.65 -16.54
CA LYS A 13 4.96 2.89 -15.16
C LYS A 13 3.84 3.10 -14.16
N CYS A 14 2.63 3.43 -14.58
CA CYS A 14 1.56 3.78 -13.64
C CYS A 14 1.16 2.57 -12.77
N THR A 15 1.17 2.69 -11.45
CA THR A 15 0.74 1.61 -10.52
C THR A 15 -0.72 1.74 -10.06
N GLY A 16 -1.46 2.72 -10.57
CA GLY A 16 -2.87 2.88 -10.21
C GLY A 16 -3.14 3.54 -8.86
N ALA A 17 -2.12 4.04 -8.16
CA ALA A 17 -2.24 4.59 -6.81
C ALA A 17 -3.20 5.79 -6.65
N GLY A 18 -3.70 6.38 -7.73
CA GLY A 18 -4.77 7.38 -7.69
C GLY A 18 -4.44 8.77 -7.16
N LYS A 19 -3.28 8.95 -6.52
CA LYS A 19 -2.88 10.23 -5.89
C LYS A 19 -2.90 11.43 -6.85
N CYS A 20 -2.50 11.22 -8.11
CA CYS A 20 -2.54 12.27 -9.14
C CYS A 20 -3.96 12.76 -9.45
N ALA A 21 -4.94 11.86 -9.48
CA ALA A 21 -6.35 12.21 -9.68
C ALA A 21 -6.95 12.90 -8.44
N ALA A 22 -6.42 12.62 -7.24
CA ALA A 22 -6.84 13.33 -6.02
C ALA A 22 -6.33 14.79 -5.99
N VAL A 23 -5.08 15.03 -6.41
CA VAL A 23 -4.47 16.38 -6.33
C VAL A 23 -4.74 17.25 -7.56
N TYR A 24 -4.97 16.65 -8.73
CA TYR A 24 -5.25 17.37 -9.97
C TYR A 24 -6.38 16.70 -10.76
N ASN A 25 -7.55 16.62 -10.12
CA ASN A 25 -8.77 15.99 -10.66
C ASN A 25 -9.25 16.60 -11.99
N ASP A 26 -8.96 17.88 -12.26
CA ASP A 26 -9.28 18.57 -13.51
C ASP A 26 -8.54 17.95 -14.70
N ARG A 27 -7.32 17.44 -14.47
CA ARG A 27 -6.45 16.91 -15.51
C ARG A 27 -6.34 15.39 -15.47
N PHE A 28 -6.41 14.76 -14.30
CA PHE A 28 -6.27 13.31 -14.13
C PHE A 28 -7.57 12.67 -13.63
N ARG A 29 -7.87 11.48 -14.15
CA ARG A 29 -8.90 10.58 -13.60
C ARG A 29 -8.37 9.16 -13.48
N LEU A 30 -8.93 8.38 -12.57
CA LEU A 30 -8.70 6.93 -12.52
C LEU A 30 -9.70 6.21 -13.43
N GLN A 31 -9.21 5.28 -14.23
CA GLN A 31 -10.04 4.38 -15.04
C GLN A 31 -9.38 3.01 -15.10
N ARG A 32 -10.13 1.95 -14.80
CA ARG A 32 -9.63 0.55 -14.78
C ARG A 32 -8.31 0.41 -13.99
N GLY A 33 -8.21 1.07 -12.84
CA GLY A 33 -7.02 1.00 -11.98
C GLY A 33 -5.77 1.72 -12.53
N LYS A 34 -5.87 2.56 -13.58
CA LYS A 34 -4.76 3.40 -14.06
C LYS A 34 -5.20 4.85 -14.16
N ALA A 35 -4.25 5.77 -13.99
CA ALA A 35 -4.52 7.18 -14.23
C ALA A 35 -4.61 7.47 -15.73
N ARG A 36 -5.43 8.45 -16.10
CA ARG A 36 -5.59 8.95 -17.47
C ARG A 36 -5.65 10.47 -17.45
N ILE A 37 -5.02 11.08 -18.45
CA ILE A 37 -5.17 12.52 -18.68
C ILE A 37 -6.50 12.77 -19.40
N LYS A 38 -7.33 13.68 -18.87
CA LYS A 38 -8.59 14.09 -19.49
C LYS A 38 -8.31 14.82 -20.81
N GLY A 39 -9.11 14.52 -21.83
CA GLY A 39 -8.98 15.10 -23.17
C GLY A 39 -7.91 14.45 -24.05
N VAL A 40 -7.25 13.37 -23.60
CA VAL A 40 -6.28 12.61 -24.38
C VAL A 40 -6.83 11.22 -24.66
N SER A 41 -6.91 10.84 -25.94
CA SER A 41 -7.35 9.51 -26.36
C SER A 41 -6.42 8.42 -25.78
N PRO A 42 -6.96 7.24 -25.42
CA PRO A 42 -6.15 6.17 -24.88
C PRO A 42 -5.15 5.72 -25.95
N GLN A 43 -3.86 5.88 -25.66
CA GLN A 43 -2.78 5.32 -26.46
C GLN A 43 -1.87 4.53 -25.52
N ASP A 44 -1.17 3.54 -26.08
CA ASP A 44 -0.14 2.81 -25.35
C ASP A 44 1.15 3.62 -25.27
N GLY A 45 1.91 3.42 -24.20
CA GLY A 45 3.18 4.12 -23.97
C GLY A 45 3.05 5.45 -23.23
N VAL A 46 3.76 6.47 -23.73
CA VAL A 46 3.90 7.78 -23.09
C VAL A 46 3.07 8.81 -23.84
N PHE A 47 2.20 9.50 -23.12
CA PHE A 47 1.39 10.58 -23.69
C PHE A 47 1.65 11.89 -22.97
N SER A 48 1.47 13.00 -23.68
CA SER A 48 1.73 14.32 -23.11
C SER A 48 0.72 15.35 -23.55
N VAL A 49 0.47 16.33 -22.68
CA VAL A 49 -0.35 17.50 -22.96
C VAL A 49 0.44 18.76 -22.62
N SER A 50 0.38 19.75 -23.49
CA SER A 50 0.93 21.09 -23.24
C SER A 50 -0.21 22.01 -22.80
N ILE A 51 0.01 22.81 -21.75
CA ILE A 51 -1.00 23.70 -21.19
C ILE A 51 -0.38 25.05 -20.82
N LYS A 52 -1.16 26.12 -20.97
CA LYS A 52 -0.88 27.44 -20.40
C LYS A 52 -1.42 27.49 -18.97
N ALA A 53 -0.62 27.02 -18.03
CA ALA A 53 -1.00 26.90 -16.62
C ALA A 53 -0.93 28.25 -15.90
N ASN A 54 -1.95 28.59 -15.11
CA ASN A 54 -1.80 29.58 -14.04
C ASN A 54 -0.97 29.00 -12.88
N ASP A 55 -0.67 29.80 -11.86
CA ASP A 55 0.18 29.35 -10.75
C ASP A 55 -0.44 28.18 -9.96
N ALA A 56 -1.75 28.16 -9.76
CA ALA A 56 -2.45 27.03 -9.10
C ALA A 56 -2.42 25.73 -9.93
N GLU A 57 -2.59 25.82 -11.24
CA GLU A 57 -2.48 24.67 -12.16
C GLU A 57 -1.04 24.14 -12.23
N LEU A 58 -0.07 25.04 -12.21
CA LEU A 58 1.34 24.68 -12.17
C LEU A 58 1.68 23.91 -10.88
N GLU A 59 1.20 24.39 -9.73
CA GLU A 59 1.36 23.71 -8.44
C GLU A 59 0.71 22.32 -8.45
N LYS A 60 -0.54 22.21 -8.93
CA LYS A 60 -1.24 20.93 -9.08
C LYS A 60 -0.47 19.97 -10.01
N ALA A 61 0.07 20.47 -11.13
CA ALA A 61 0.87 19.67 -12.05
C ALA A 61 2.14 19.14 -11.38
N ILE A 62 2.92 20.01 -10.73
CA ILE A 62 4.14 19.65 -9.98
C ILE A 62 3.80 18.64 -8.87
N LEU A 63 2.74 18.90 -8.11
CA LEU A 63 2.32 18.04 -7.02
C LEU A 63 1.91 16.66 -7.54
N SER A 64 1.17 16.58 -8.65
CA SER A 64 0.76 15.30 -9.28
C SER A 64 1.96 14.42 -9.66
N SER A 65 3.07 15.02 -10.08
CA SER A 65 4.33 14.34 -10.35
C SER A 65 5.03 13.88 -9.06
N ARG A 66 5.08 14.73 -8.02
CA ARG A 66 5.68 14.40 -6.72
C ARG A 66 4.95 13.25 -6.01
N VAL A 67 3.62 13.26 -6.01
CA VAL A 67 2.81 12.24 -5.32
C VAL A 67 2.72 10.93 -6.10
N CYS A 68 3.14 10.90 -7.36
CA CYS A 68 3.16 9.69 -8.17
C CYS A 68 4.21 8.70 -7.64
N PRO A 69 3.82 7.56 -7.03
CA PRO A 69 4.79 6.65 -6.42
C PRO A 69 5.70 5.97 -7.42
N SER A 70 5.24 5.79 -8.66
CA SER A 70 6.03 5.12 -9.70
C SER A 70 6.78 6.08 -10.62
N GLY A 71 6.70 7.40 -10.37
CA GLY A 71 7.34 8.40 -11.24
C GLY A 71 6.80 8.40 -12.67
N ALA A 72 5.56 7.95 -12.87
CA ALA A 72 4.90 7.89 -14.16
C ALA A 72 4.55 9.27 -14.75
N ILE A 73 4.57 10.34 -13.94
CA ILE A 73 4.23 11.70 -14.38
C ILE A 73 5.50 12.57 -14.35
N ALA A 74 5.79 13.24 -15.45
CA ALA A 74 6.82 14.27 -15.56
C ALA A 74 6.20 15.60 -15.97
N VAL A 75 6.72 16.70 -15.40
CA VAL A 75 6.33 18.06 -15.77
C VAL A 75 7.58 18.80 -16.21
N THR A 76 7.53 19.42 -17.38
CA THR A 76 8.60 20.26 -17.93
C THR A 76 8.07 21.64 -18.29
N ASP A 77 8.94 22.64 -18.26
CA ASP A 77 8.64 23.97 -18.81
C ASP A 77 8.81 24.02 -20.34
N GLU A 78 8.60 25.20 -20.92
CA GLU A 78 8.82 25.55 -22.33
C GLU A 78 10.24 25.23 -22.83
N ASN A 79 11.25 25.30 -21.96
CA ASN A 79 12.64 24.99 -22.26
C ASN A 79 12.97 23.50 -22.07
N LYS A 80 11.94 22.65 -21.93
CA LYS A 80 12.05 21.20 -21.67
C LYS A 80 12.78 20.87 -20.37
N LYS A 81 12.98 21.83 -19.46
CA LYS A 81 13.58 21.61 -18.14
C LYS A 81 12.56 20.95 -17.24
N LYS A 82 12.95 19.86 -16.58
CA LYS A 82 12.09 19.16 -15.62
C LYS A 82 11.87 19.99 -14.36
N LEU A 83 10.60 20.16 -13.99
CA LEU A 83 10.19 20.90 -12.80
C LEU A 83 10.17 20.01 -11.54
N VAL A 84 10.28 18.69 -11.71
CA VAL A 84 10.37 17.72 -10.61
C VAL A 84 11.57 16.81 -10.84
N LYS A 85 12.42 16.69 -9.81
CA LYS A 85 13.55 15.76 -9.82
C LYS A 85 13.04 14.33 -9.91
N LYS A 86 13.67 13.53 -10.78
CA LYS A 86 13.41 12.08 -10.83
C LYS A 86 13.90 11.44 -9.53
N ARG A 87 13.19 10.41 -9.08
CA ARG A 87 13.71 9.51 -8.04
C ARG A 87 15.00 8.88 -8.55
N SER A 88 16.01 8.82 -7.70
CA SER A 88 17.33 8.28 -8.01
C SER A 88 17.67 7.24 -6.97
N ALA A 89 18.17 6.09 -7.41
CA ALA A 89 18.67 5.04 -6.55
C ALA A 89 20.21 5.04 -6.47
N VAL A 90 20.87 6.09 -6.97
CA VAL A 90 22.36 6.15 -7.08
C VAL A 90 23.05 5.90 -5.73
N ASN A 91 22.47 6.37 -4.63
CA ASN A 91 23.00 6.18 -3.27
C ASN A 91 22.14 5.21 -2.44
N ALA A 92 21.32 4.37 -3.07
CA ALA A 92 20.49 3.42 -2.34
C ALA A 92 21.36 2.28 -1.79
N LYS A 93 21.29 2.04 -0.47
CA LYS A 93 21.89 0.85 0.14
C LYS A 93 21.10 -0.38 -0.31
N ILE A 94 21.76 -1.29 -1.03
CA ILE A 94 21.19 -2.58 -1.44
C ILE A 94 21.61 -3.63 -0.41
N VAL A 95 20.64 -4.33 0.17
CA VAL A 95 20.87 -5.42 1.12
C VAL A 95 20.00 -6.60 0.68
N ASN A 96 20.58 -7.79 0.62
CA ASN A 96 19.82 -9.02 0.39
C ASN A 96 19.12 -9.42 1.68
N ALA A 97 17.81 -9.64 1.62
CA ALA A 97 17.06 -10.14 2.76
C ALA A 97 17.51 -11.57 3.08
N LYS A 98 17.74 -11.85 4.37
CA LYS A 98 18.01 -13.18 4.90
C LYS A 98 17.27 -13.29 6.24
N TYR A 99 16.71 -14.45 6.49
CA TYR A 99 16.12 -14.82 7.78
C TYR A 99 16.55 -16.26 8.10
N ASP A 100 16.98 -16.50 9.33
CA ASP A 100 17.31 -17.85 9.83
C ASP A 100 16.43 -18.17 11.04
N ASP A 101 15.47 -19.08 10.85
CA ASP A 101 14.55 -19.52 11.89
C ASP A 101 15.27 -20.01 13.15
N ASN A 102 16.44 -20.66 13.02
CA ASN A 102 17.13 -21.24 14.18
C ASN A 102 17.74 -20.19 15.10
N THR A 103 18.09 -19.02 14.57
CA THR A 103 18.84 -17.99 15.30
C THR A 103 18.03 -16.71 15.54
N GLU A 104 17.06 -16.43 14.68
CA GLU A 104 16.25 -15.21 14.72
C GLU A 104 14.84 -15.44 15.28
N PHE A 105 14.31 -16.66 15.22
CA PHE A 105 13.05 -16.98 15.88
C PHE A 105 13.22 -16.86 17.39
N LYS A 106 12.38 -16.03 18.01
CA LYS A 106 12.36 -15.84 19.45
C LYS A 106 10.92 -15.92 19.92
N ILE A 107 10.63 -16.95 20.70
CA ILE A 107 9.35 -17.10 21.38
C ILE A 107 9.04 -15.80 22.13
N ASP A 108 7.82 -15.26 21.94
CA ASP A 108 7.42 -14.07 22.70
C ASP A 108 7.27 -14.47 24.16
N ARG A 109 8.00 -13.77 25.05
CA ARG A 109 7.84 -13.98 26.49
C ARG A 109 6.45 -13.53 26.97
N LYS A 110 5.70 -12.78 26.16
CA LYS A 110 4.38 -12.26 26.51
C LYS A 110 3.24 -13.20 26.17
N GLY A 111 3.37 -14.05 25.16
CA GLY A 111 2.29 -14.90 24.69
C GLY A 111 2.29 -15.20 23.20
N TYR A 112 1.21 -15.80 22.71
CA TYR A 112 1.04 -16.15 21.30
C TYR A 112 -0.41 -15.93 20.84
N PHE A 113 -0.60 -15.86 19.53
CA PHE A 113 -1.92 -15.74 18.93
C PHE A 113 -2.39 -17.09 18.38
N LEU A 114 -3.66 -17.37 18.61
CA LEU A 114 -4.40 -18.44 17.96
C LEU A 114 -5.42 -17.82 17.02
N ILE A 115 -5.40 -18.24 15.75
CA ILE A 115 -6.27 -17.71 14.71
C ILE A 115 -7.17 -18.83 14.21
N ARG A 116 -8.45 -18.54 14.06
CA ARG A 116 -9.43 -19.44 13.49
C ARG A 116 -10.30 -18.71 12.48
N VAL A 117 -10.58 -19.37 11.36
CA VAL A 117 -11.62 -18.97 10.42
C VAL A 117 -12.92 -19.67 10.80
N ASN A 118 -13.97 -18.89 11.04
CA ASN A 118 -15.31 -19.40 11.28
C ASN A 118 -16.16 -19.18 10.03
N GLU A 119 -16.29 -20.22 9.22
CA GLU A 119 -17.02 -20.18 7.96
C GLU A 119 -18.51 -19.90 8.17
N ARG A 120 -19.11 -20.50 9.21
CA ARG A 120 -20.53 -20.35 9.55
C ARG A 120 -20.91 -18.90 9.82
N THR A 121 -20.06 -18.16 10.51
CA THR A 121 -20.29 -16.73 10.80
C THR A 121 -19.61 -15.80 9.80
N SER A 122 -18.79 -16.35 8.89
CA SER A 122 -17.91 -15.60 7.99
C SER A 122 -17.08 -14.55 8.74
N ARG A 123 -16.40 -15.00 9.80
CA ARG A 123 -15.53 -14.20 10.66
C ARG A 123 -14.18 -14.88 10.86
N ILE A 124 -13.17 -14.05 11.15
CA ILE A 124 -11.88 -14.47 11.66
C ILE A 124 -11.90 -14.18 13.16
N GLU A 125 -11.50 -15.16 13.95
CA GLU A 125 -11.43 -15.09 15.40
C GLU A 125 -9.96 -15.21 15.81
N VAL A 126 -9.51 -14.30 16.66
CA VAL A 126 -8.14 -14.28 17.19
C VAL A 126 -8.21 -14.31 18.69
N ALA A 127 -7.47 -15.21 19.31
CA ALA A 127 -7.22 -15.22 20.75
C ALA A 127 -5.75 -14.88 21.02
N PHE A 128 -5.49 -14.07 22.04
CA PHE A 128 -4.15 -13.89 22.59
C PHE A 128 -4.04 -14.70 23.88
N CYS A 129 -3.11 -15.64 23.90
CA CYS A 129 -2.78 -16.45 25.06
C CYS A 129 -1.54 -15.88 25.73
N ASN A 130 -1.58 -15.66 27.05
CA ASN A 130 -0.39 -15.26 27.79
C ASN A 130 0.60 -16.44 27.93
N LYS A 131 1.73 -16.22 28.59
CA LYS A 131 2.76 -17.24 28.87
C LYS A 131 2.25 -18.44 29.68
N ASP A 132 1.16 -18.26 30.42
CA ASP A 132 0.54 -19.28 31.28
C ASP A 132 -0.59 -20.02 30.51
N HIS A 133 -0.64 -19.85 29.19
CA HIS A 133 -1.63 -20.43 28.27
C HIS A 133 -3.08 -19.97 28.51
N GLU A 134 -3.27 -18.87 29.22
CA GLU A 134 -4.59 -18.29 29.47
C GLU A 134 -4.98 -17.33 28.35
N ILE A 135 -6.20 -17.48 27.83
CA ILE A 135 -6.76 -16.53 26.86
C ILE A 135 -7.10 -15.23 27.57
N THR A 136 -6.30 -14.19 27.32
CA THR A 136 -6.46 -12.87 27.95
C THR A 136 -7.20 -11.86 27.06
N LEU A 137 -7.31 -12.15 25.76
CA LEU A 137 -8.06 -11.33 24.81
C LEU A 137 -8.62 -12.20 23.69
N LYS A 138 -9.85 -11.89 23.25
CA LYS A 138 -10.43 -12.40 22.00
C LYS A 138 -10.90 -11.24 21.12
N VAL A 139 -10.52 -11.24 19.86
CA VAL A 139 -10.93 -10.26 18.85
C VAL A 139 -11.54 -10.98 17.67
N ILE A 140 -12.75 -10.57 17.28
CA ILE A 140 -13.49 -11.16 16.17
C ILE A 140 -13.74 -10.08 15.12
N GLY A 141 -13.44 -10.38 13.87
CA GLY A 141 -13.62 -9.43 12.78
C GLY A 141 -13.75 -10.10 11.42
N LYS A 142 -13.92 -9.29 10.38
CA LYS A 142 -13.93 -9.78 8.99
C LYS A 142 -12.68 -9.39 8.24
N LYS A 143 -12.17 -8.16 8.40
CA LYS A 143 -10.99 -7.68 7.68
C LYS A 143 -9.74 -7.73 8.57
N PRO A 144 -8.56 -8.04 8.02
CA PRO A 144 -7.30 -8.04 8.76
C PRO A 144 -7.03 -6.71 9.48
N ILE A 145 -7.20 -5.58 8.78
CA ILE A 145 -7.00 -4.23 9.32
C ILE A 145 -7.82 -3.95 10.57
N ASP A 146 -9.08 -4.38 10.60
CA ASP A 146 -9.96 -4.15 11.75
C ASP A 146 -9.44 -4.91 12.98
N ILE A 147 -8.95 -6.13 12.76
CA ILE A 147 -8.47 -7.03 13.81
C ILE A 147 -7.12 -6.57 14.36
N TYR A 148 -6.09 -6.45 13.52
CA TYR A 148 -4.77 -6.07 14.04
C TYR A 148 -4.75 -4.64 14.57
N HIS A 149 -5.55 -3.71 14.01
CA HIS A 149 -5.65 -2.36 14.56
C HIS A 149 -6.31 -2.38 15.94
N THR A 150 -7.31 -3.23 16.16
CA THR A 150 -7.93 -3.38 17.48
C THR A 150 -6.93 -3.95 18.48
N ILE A 151 -6.23 -5.04 18.14
CA ILE A 151 -5.22 -5.67 19.00
C ILE A 151 -4.08 -4.70 19.34
N LEU A 152 -3.49 -4.04 18.34
CA LEU A 152 -2.27 -3.26 18.52
C LEU A 152 -2.52 -1.85 19.05
N ASN A 153 -3.60 -1.18 18.61
CA ASN A 153 -3.80 0.25 18.90
C ASN A 153 -4.90 0.51 19.93
N LYS A 154 -5.93 -0.33 19.99
CA LYS A 154 -7.04 -0.16 20.95
C LYS A 154 -6.74 -0.91 22.26
N GLU A 155 -6.53 -2.22 22.16
CA GLU A 155 -6.21 -3.08 23.29
C GLU A 155 -4.73 -2.98 23.71
N LYS A 156 -3.88 -2.46 22.81
CA LYS A 156 -2.45 -2.20 23.07
C LYS A 156 -1.71 -3.43 23.59
N VAL A 157 -2.02 -4.60 23.03
CA VAL A 157 -1.39 -5.87 23.45
C VAL A 157 0.12 -5.76 23.27
N PRO A 158 0.91 -5.93 24.33
CA PRO A 158 2.35 -5.70 24.30
C PRO A 158 3.06 -6.88 23.63
N ILE A 159 3.25 -6.80 22.31
CA ILE A 159 3.96 -7.80 21.51
C ILE A 159 5.13 -7.20 20.77
N ARG A 160 6.07 -8.05 20.33
CA ARG A 160 7.19 -7.62 19.50
C ARG A 160 6.77 -7.27 18.07
N LYS A 161 7.62 -6.48 17.38
CA LYS A 161 7.34 -5.99 16.01
C LYS A 161 7.28 -7.10 14.96
N ASP A 162 8.13 -8.11 15.09
CA ASP A 162 8.12 -9.33 14.28
C ASP A 162 6.81 -10.10 14.45
N HIS A 163 6.30 -10.25 15.68
CA HIS A 163 5.00 -10.87 15.92
C HIS A 163 3.81 -10.03 15.43
N ALA A 164 3.91 -8.70 15.49
CA ALA A 164 2.91 -7.84 14.86
C ALA A 164 2.88 -8.01 13.34
N ALA A 165 4.04 -8.16 12.70
CA ALA A 165 4.13 -8.45 11.27
C ALA A 165 3.59 -9.85 10.91
N TYR A 166 3.95 -10.86 11.70
CA TYR A 166 3.42 -12.23 11.58
C TYR A 166 1.89 -12.25 11.71
N LEU A 167 1.33 -11.57 12.72
CA LEU A 167 -0.11 -11.46 12.91
C LEU A 167 -0.78 -10.85 11.68
N GLY A 168 -0.20 -9.79 11.11
CA GLY A 168 -0.70 -9.20 9.86
C GLY A 168 -0.70 -10.18 8.68
N ARG A 169 0.38 -10.96 8.52
CA ARG A 169 0.53 -12.00 7.48
C ARG A 169 -0.54 -13.08 7.62
N GLU A 170 -0.67 -13.66 8.82
CA GLU A 170 -1.63 -14.73 9.09
C GLU A 170 -3.08 -14.26 8.97
N LEU A 171 -3.39 -13.04 9.41
CA LEU A 171 -4.74 -12.48 9.23
C LEU A 171 -5.08 -12.28 7.76
N GLN A 172 -4.13 -11.84 6.94
CA GLN A 172 -4.33 -11.70 5.50
C GLN A 172 -4.55 -13.06 4.84
N LYS A 173 -3.82 -14.10 5.27
CA LYS A 173 -4.00 -15.49 4.86
C LYS A 173 -5.40 -16.00 5.22
N ALA A 174 -5.79 -15.87 6.49
CA ALA A 174 -7.12 -16.24 6.98
C ALA A 174 -8.26 -15.52 6.23
N TYR A 175 -8.08 -14.22 5.94
CA TYR A 175 -9.05 -13.46 5.15
C TYR A 175 -9.18 -13.96 3.71
N PHE A 176 -8.05 -14.26 3.06
CA PHE A 176 -8.06 -14.81 1.71
C PHE A 176 -8.74 -16.18 1.68
N ALA A 177 -8.37 -17.07 2.59
CA ALA A 177 -8.98 -18.39 2.75
C ALA A 177 -10.49 -18.30 2.92
N LEU A 178 -10.96 -17.48 3.87
CA LEU A 178 -12.37 -17.23 4.10
C LEU A 178 -13.08 -16.67 2.86
N SER A 179 -12.44 -15.76 2.11
CA SER A 179 -13.03 -15.15 0.91
C SER A 179 -13.13 -16.11 -0.28
N LYS A 180 -12.34 -17.18 -0.28
CA LYS A 180 -12.24 -18.18 -1.34
C LYS A 180 -12.84 -19.53 -0.97
N GLY A 181 -13.26 -19.71 0.28
CA GLY A 181 -13.71 -21.01 0.80
C GLY A 181 -12.59 -22.04 0.84
N LEU A 182 -11.35 -21.60 1.12
CA LEU A 182 -10.20 -22.49 1.30
C LEU A 182 -10.04 -22.82 2.78
N ASN A 183 -9.45 -23.99 3.05
CA ASN A 183 -9.11 -24.39 4.40
C ASN A 183 -7.94 -23.56 4.92
N TYR A 184 -8.13 -22.87 6.05
CA TYR A 184 -7.06 -22.14 6.73
C TYR A 184 -6.47 -23.00 7.84
N ILE A 185 -5.16 -23.22 7.77
CA ILE A 185 -4.36 -23.76 8.87
C ILE A 185 -3.27 -22.74 9.19
N GLN A 186 -3.13 -22.39 10.48
CA GLN A 186 -2.10 -21.45 10.92
C GLN A 186 -0.72 -22.07 10.65
N ASP A 187 0.24 -21.25 10.24
CA ASP A 187 1.62 -21.65 9.89
C ASP A 187 1.79 -22.56 8.64
N GLU A 188 0.70 -23.09 8.06
CA GLU A 188 0.70 -23.82 6.79
C GLU A 188 0.48 -22.89 5.57
N GLU A 189 0.84 -23.35 4.38
CA GLU A 189 0.50 -22.67 3.13
C GLU A 189 -0.99 -22.86 2.75
N LEU A 190 -1.52 -21.98 1.90
CA LEU A 190 -2.91 -22.04 1.38
C LEU A 190 -3.04 -22.75 0.03
#